data_AF-A0AA43DB57-F1
#
_entry.id   AF-A0AA43DB57-F1
#
_cell.length_a   1.000
_cell.length_b   1.000
_cell.length_c   1.000
_cell.angle_alpha   90.00
_cell.angle_beta   90.00
_cell.angle_gamma   90.00
#
_symmetry.space_group_name_H-M   'P 1'
#
loop_
_entity.id
_entity.type
_entity.pdbx_description
1 polymer ?
#
loop_
_entity_poly.entity_id
_entity_poly.type
_entity_poly.pdbx_seq_one_letter_code
_entity_poly.pdbx_strand_id
1 'polypeptide(L)'
;MKYTSLLINGALLISVCLSIDLYGQHESMDLKGAWQRGPEENRIVWINSEKHFSAAVYNSKENIFLGTSGGTWKLEGNTLVEVHEFNTIDPDLIGKEIRNEVKMSQGKLVITEKDKEETWTRLDDTTPGKLAGAWIITGRINDGQLRKMTPGARKTMKILSGTRFQWIAYNSETKEFFGTGGGTYTTENGKYTEHIDFFSRDNSRVGMQLEFDFSIDDGQWHHQGLSSKGSPINEIWTKREKLGI
;
A
#
# COMPACT_ATOMS: atom_id res chain seq x y z
N MET A 1 -60.48 73.07 7.78
CA MET A 1 -59.03 72.93 8.09
C MET A 1 -58.68 71.46 7.94
N LYS A 2 -57.82 71.14 6.96
CA LYS A 2 -57.44 69.76 6.61
C LYS A 2 -56.23 69.34 7.42
N TYR A 3 -56.25 68.09 7.87
CA TYR A 3 -55.15 67.36 8.48
C TYR A 3 -54.03 67.13 7.46
N THR A 4 -52.78 67.25 7.91
CA THR A 4 -51.61 66.67 7.24
C THR A 4 -50.80 65.92 8.29
N SER A 5 -50.76 64.60 8.14
CA SER A 5 -49.93 63.66 8.87
C SER A 5 -48.48 63.72 8.37
N LEU A 6 -47.51 63.70 9.28
CA LEU A 6 -46.12 63.39 8.95
C LEU A 6 -45.66 62.17 9.76
N LEU A 7 -45.27 61.13 9.04
CA LEU A 7 -44.74 59.86 9.53
C LEU A 7 -43.30 60.03 10.01
N ILE A 8 -42.99 59.49 11.19
CA ILE A 8 -41.62 59.32 11.69
C ILE A 8 -41.14 57.93 11.26
N ASN A 9 -40.12 57.89 10.40
CA ASN A 9 -39.42 56.66 10.01
C ASN A 9 -38.58 56.13 11.18
N GLY A 10 -38.99 55.01 11.76
CA GLY A 10 -38.13 54.20 12.63
C GLY A 10 -37.25 53.28 11.78
N ALA A 11 -35.94 53.48 11.79
CA ALA A 11 -34.99 52.54 11.22
C ALA A 11 -34.70 51.43 12.24
N LEU A 12 -35.18 50.21 11.96
CA LEU A 12 -34.87 49.01 12.72
C LEU A 12 -33.58 48.38 12.13
N LEU A 13 -32.45 48.49 12.85
CA LEU A 13 -31.21 47.77 12.51
C LEU A 13 -31.37 46.31 12.94
N ILE A 14 -31.59 45.41 11.97
CA ILE A 14 -31.52 43.97 12.17
C ILE A 14 -30.07 43.55 11.89
N SER A 15 -29.28 43.32 12.94
CA SER A 15 -27.96 42.71 12.83
C SER A 15 -28.13 41.20 12.63
N VAL A 16 -28.06 40.76 11.37
CA VAL A 16 -27.99 39.32 11.03
C VAL A 16 -26.56 38.87 11.28
N CYS A 17 -26.32 38.21 12.42
CA CYS A 17 -25.10 37.44 12.63
C CYS A 17 -25.16 36.19 11.75
N LEU A 18 -24.56 36.27 10.56
CA LEU A 18 -24.20 35.07 9.80
C LEU A 18 -23.05 34.38 10.54
N SER A 19 -23.38 33.34 11.31
CA SER A 19 -22.41 32.35 11.76
C SER A 19 -21.94 31.59 10.53
N ILE A 20 -20.80 32.00 9.99
CA ILE A 20 -20.07 31.22 8.99
C ILE A 20 -19.46 30.06 9.77
N ASP A 21 -20.13 28.91 9.77
CA ASP A 21 -19.50 27.67 10.21
C ASP A 21 -18.36 27.37 9.23
N LEU A 22 -17.16 27.80 9.61
CA LEU A 22 -15.91 27.35 9.02
C LEU A 22 -15.79 25.86 9.32
N TYR A 23 -16.41 25.03 8.48
CA TYR A 23 -16.03 23.64 8.33
C TYR A 23 -14.59 23.65 7.82
N GLY A 24 -13.63 23.60 8.74
CA GLY A 24 -12.24 23.34 8.40
C GLY A 24 -12.22 22.05 7.59
N GLN A 25 -11.83 22.15 6.32
CA GLN A 25 -11.47 20.99 5.53
C GLN A 25 -10.26 20.37 6.22
N HIS A 26 -10.50 19.37 7.07
CA HIS A 26 -9.43 18.50 7.53
C HIS A 26 -8.96 17.77 6.27
N GLU A 27 -7.84 18.20 5.68
CA GLU A 27 -7.21 17.41 4.63
C GLU A 27 -6.94 16.02 5.19
N SER A 28 -7.59 15.01 4.60
CA SER A 28 -7.36 13.63 4.96
C SER A 28 -5.92 13.29 4.57
N MET A 29 -5.12 12.84 5.54
CA MET A 29 -3.76 12.36 5.29
C MET A 29 -3.81 11.17 4.32
N ASP A 30 -3.10 11.27 3.19
CA ASP A 30 -2.98 10.16 2.24
C ASP A 30 -1.65 9.42 2.44
N LEU A 31 -1.74 8.16 2.90
CA LEU A 31 -0.59 7.30 3.14
C LEU A 31 -0.26 6.38 1.97
N LYS A 32 -1.04 6.40 0.89
CA LYS A 32 -0.78 5.60 -0.32
C LYS A 32 0.57 5.92 -0.93
N GLY A 33 1.16 4.90 -1.55
CA GLY A 33 2.51 4.96 -2.11
C GLY A 33 3.50 4.15 -1.29
N ALA A 34 4.78 4.45 -1.43
CA ALA A 34 5.84 3.79 -0.68
C ALA A 34 6.56 4.74 0.26
N TRP A 35 6.97 4.23 1.41
CA TRP A 35 7.68 4.93 2.46
C TRP A 35 8.89 4.15 2.91
N GLN A 36 9.92 4.84 3.38
CA GLN A 36 11.15 4.24 3.87
C GLN A 36 11.57 4.82 5.22
N ARG A 37 12.17 3.97 6.06
CA ARG A 37 12.96 4.39 7.22
C ARG A 37 14.13 3.43 7.49
N GLY A 38 14.94 3.79 8.47
CA GLY A 38 16.05 2.97 8.95
C GLY A 38 17.34 3.11 8.12
N PRO A 39 18.48 2.74 8.69
CA PRO A 39 19.76 2.71 7.99
C PRO A 39 19.83 1.50 7.04
N GLU A 40 20.89 1.40 6.25
CA GLU A 40 21.02 0.32 5.25
C GLU A 40 21.06 -1.08 5.87
N GLU A 41 21.55 -1.22 7.10
CA GLU A 41 21.63 -2.48 7.86
C GLU A 41 20.25 -2.97 8.33
N ASN A 42 19.27 -2.07 8.43
CA ASN A 42 17.92 -2.36 8.89
C ASN A 42 16.91 -1.46 8.17
N ARG A 43 16.95 -1.49 6.85
CA ARG A 43 16.10 -0.66 5.99
C ARG A 43 14.70 -1.25 5.98
N ILE A 44 13.71 -0.38 6.14
CA ILE A 44 12.30 -0.74 6.12
C ILE A 44 11.64 -0.01 4.97
N VAL A 45 10.98 -0.76 4.08
CA VAL A 45 10.15 -0.22 3.00
C VAL A 45 8.71 -0.64 3.28
N TRP A 46 7.82 0.34 3.36
CA TRP A 46 6.39 0.16 3.63
C TRP A 46 5.59 0.65 2.41
N ILE A 47 4.84 -0.27 1.79
CA ILE A 47 4.07 -0.06 0.57
C ILE A 47 2.59 -0.07 0.93
N ASN A 48 1.90 1.03 0.67
CA ASN A 48 0.48 1.20 0.95
C ASN A 48 -0.30 1.32 -0.37
N SER A 49 -1.21 0.38 -0.57
CA SER A 49 -2.32 0.50 -1.52
C SER A 49 -3.56 1.09 -0.81
N GLU A 50 -4.71 1.15 -1.47
CA GLU A 50 -5.94 1.73 -0.94
C GLU A 50 -6.38 1.20 0.43
N LYS A 51 -6.27 -0.11 0.66
CA LYS A 51 -6.70 -0.76 1.92
C LYS A 51 -5.69 -1.74 2.49
N HIS A 52 -4.64 -2.04 1.73
CA HIS A 52 -3.68 -3.08 2.07
C HIS A 52 -2.28 -2.52 2.08
N PHE A 53 -1.42 -3.13 2.87
CA PHE A 53 -0.02 -2.77 2.94
C PHE A 53 0.90 -3.99 3.01
N SER A 54 2.17 -3.76 2.71
CA SER A 54 3.25 -4.64 3.13
C SER A 54 4.45 -3.82 3.61
N ALA A 55 5.20 -4.38 4.55
CA ALA A 55 6.47 -3.86 5.01
C ALA A 55 7.54 -4.95 4.86
N ALA A 56 8.69 -4.58 4.30
CA ALA A 56 9.87 -5.44 4.25
C ALA A 56 11.02 -4.80 5.01
N VAL A 57 11.71 -5.61 5.81
CA VAL A 57 12.88 -5.24 6.60
C VAL A 57 14.07 -6.02 6.07
N TYR A 58 15.12 -5.32 5.67
CA TYR A 58 16.31 -5.95 5.07
C TYR A 58 17.59 -5.15 5.30
N ASN A 59 18.70 -5.87 5.40
CA ASN A 59 20.03 -5.31 5.28
C ASN A 59 20.40 -5.22 3.79
N SER A 60 20.41 -4.00 3.29
CA SER A 60 20.72 -3.66 1.90
C SER A 60 22.22 -3.56 1.58
N LYS A 61 23.11 -3.54 2.58
CA LYS A 61 24.56 -3.65 2.36
C LYS A 61 24.98 -5.09 2.13
N GLU A 62 24.36 -6.00 2.87
CA GLU A 62 24.70 -7.43 2.90
C GLU A 62 23.69 -8.29 2.13
N ASN A 63 22.67 -7.67 1.53
CA ASN A 63 21.58 -8.33 0.80
C ASN A 63 20.81 -9.37 1.65
N ILE A 64 20.66 -9.10 2.95
CA ILE A 64 20.00 -10.02 3.89
C ILE A 64 18.57 -9.58 4.14
N PHE A 65 17.62 -10.47 3.88
CA PHE A 65 16.23 -10.29 4.32
C PHE A 65 16.12 -10.53 5.83
N LEU A 66 15.50 -9.60 6.56
CA LEU A 66 15.38 -9.65 8.02
C LEU A 66 13.95 -9.96 8.49
N GLY A 67 12.93 -9.52 7.74
CA GLY A 67 11.55 -9.81 8.09
C GLY A 67 10.53 -9.07 7.23
N THR A 68 9.26 -9.44 7.39
CA THR A 68 8.15 -8.77 6.71
C THR A 68 6.86 -8.86 7.51
N SER A 69 6.02 -7.85 7.35
CA SER A 69 4.64 -7.82 7.84
C SER A 69 3.73 -7.23 6.77
N GLY A 70 2.43 -7.42 6.91
CA GLY A 70 1.45 -6.83 6.00
C GLY A 70 0.05 -7.31 6.27
N GLY A 71 -0.91 -6.61 5.67
CA GLY A 71 -2.32 -6.86 5.90
C GLY A 71 -3.16 -5.66 5.46
N THR A 72 -4.16 -5.32 6.26
CA THR A 72 -5.06 -4.18 5.99
C THR A 72 -4.69 -2.97 6.82
N TRP A 73 -4.97 -1.78 6.30
CA TRP A 73 -4.85 -0.53 7.04
C TRP A 73 -6.03 0.41 6.77
N LYS A 74 -6.29 1.33 7.70
CA LYS A 74 -7.19 2.47 7.55
C LYS A 74 -6.73 3.63 8.44
N LEU A 75 -7.24 4.83 8.15
CA LEU A 75 -7.11 5.99 9.03
C LEU A 75 -8.42 6.32 9.71
N GLU A 76 -8.35 6.52 11.03
CA GLU A 76 -9.43 7.02 11.87
C GLU A 76 -9.00 8.37 12.47
N GLY A 77 -9.25 9.46 11.73
CA GLY A 77 -8.63 10.75 12.05
C GLY A 77 -7.12 10.67 11.86
N ASN A 78 -6.37 10.83 12.95
CA ASN A 78 -4.91 10.72 12.97
C ASN A 78 -4.43 9.35 13.50
N THR A 79 -5.33 8.40 13.74
CA THR A 79 -4.96 7.06 14.17
C THR A 79 -4.84 6.13 12.95
N LEU A 80 -3.64 5.63 12.68
CA LEU A 80 -3.40 4.52 11.77
C LEU A 80 -3.81 3.23 12.47
N VAL A 81 -4.73 2.48 11.85
CA VAL A 81 -5.19 1.18 12.31
C VAL A 81 -4.75 0.12 11.32
N GLU A 82 -3.93 -0.82 11.76
CA GLU A 82 -3.42 -1.94 10.96
C GLU A 82 -3.92 -3.27 11.52
N VAL A 83 -4.23 -4.21 10.62
CA VAL A 83 -4.49 -5.62 10.98
C VAL A 83 -3.61 -6.51 10.12
N HIS A 84 -2.66 -7.19 10.76
CA HIS A 84 -1.69 -8.02 10.06
C HIS A 84 -2.32 -9.36 9.65
N GLU A 85 -2.12 -9.75 8.39
CA GLU A 85 -2.40 -11.11 7.90
C GLU A 85 -1.15 -12.00 7.91
N PHE A 86 0.03 -11.37 7.89
CA PHE A 86 1.32 -12.02 8.04
C PHE A 86 2.26 -11.10 8.81
N ASN A 87 3.10 -11.68 9.65
CA ASN A 87 4.15 -10.97 10.37
C ASN A 87 5.22 -11.99 10.79
N THR A 88 6.40 -11.92 10.16
CA THR A 88 7.51 -12.82 10.50
C THR A 88 8.36 -12.29 11.66
N ILE A 89 8.18 -11.03 12.05
CA ILE A 89 8.92 -10.37 13.13
C ILE A 89 8.20 -10.64 14.45
N ASP A 90 6.87 -10.48 14.46
CA ASP A 90 6.02 -10.77 15.62
C ASP A 90 4.70 -11.46 15.19
N PRO A 91 4.69 -12.81 15.12
CA PRO A 91 3.50 -13.58 14.72
C PRO A 91 2.30 -13.45 15.68
N ASP A 92 2.50 -12.96 16.90
CA ASP A 92 1.42 -12.77 17.87
C ASP A 92 0.55 -11.56 17.54
N LEU A 93 1.01 -10.68 16.66
CA LEU A 93 0.24 -9.54 16.16
C LEU A 93 -0.70 -9.89 15.00
N ILE A 94 -0.58 -11.08 14.40
CA ILE A 94 -1.46 -11.50 13.29
C ILE A 94 -2.91 -11.59 13.78
N GLY A 95 -3.81 -10.90 13.08
CA GLY A 95 -5.24 -10.81 13.40
C GLY A 95 -5.61 -9.83 14.51
N LYS A 96 -4.65 -9.11 15.09
CA LYS A 96 -4.91 -8.07 16.10
C LYS A 96 -4.93 -6.68 15.45
N GLU A 97 -5.76 -5.79 15.97
CA GLU A 97 -5.69 -4.37 15.64
C GLU A 97 -4.48 -3.74 16.33
N ILE A 98 -3.64 -3.09 15.54
CA ILE A 98 -2.53 -2.26 15.97
C ILE A 98 -2.93 -0.82 15.67
N ARG A 99 -2.80 0.06 16.67
CA ARG A 99 -3.24 1.46 16.57
C ARG A 99 -2.08 2.36 16.94
N ASN A 100 -1.70 3.23 16.02
CA ASN A 100 -0.61 4.18 16.21
C ASN A 100 -1.06 5.57 15.75
N GLU A 101 -0.63 6.60 16.47
CA GLU A 101 -0.88 7.98 16.04
C GLU A 101 0.07 8.35 14.89
N VAL A 102 -0.46 9.06 13.89
CA VAL A 102 0.29 9.53 12.74
C VAL A 102 0.13 11.02 12.53
N LYS A 103 1.21 11.66 12.07
CA LYS A 103 1.21 13.07 11.66
C LYS A 103 2.11 13.28 10.46
N MET A 104 1.74 14.23 9.61
CA MET A 104 2.64 14.76 8.59
C MET A 104 3.40 15.95 9.17
N SER A 105 4.73 15.93 9.09
CA SER A 105 5.60 17.03 9.53
C SER A 105 6.73 17.21 8.54
N GLN A 106 6.88 18.42 7.98
CA GLN A 106 7.94 18.77 7.04
C GLN A 106 8.06 17.80 5.85
N GLY A 107 6.91 17.36 5.30
CA GLY A 107 6.87 16.41 4.18
C GLY A 107 7.23 14.96 4.54
N LYS A 108 7.44 14.67 5.83
CA LYS A 108 7.67 13.31 6.35
C LYS A 108 6.46 12.82 7.13
N LEU A 109 6.28 11.51 7.12
CA LEU A 109 5.32 10.85 7.99
C LEU A 109 6.00 10.53 9.32
N VAL A 110 5.34 10.83 10.43
CA VAL A 110 5.77 10.44 11.77
C VAL A 110 4.72 9.50 12.34
N ILE A 111 5.14 8.32 12.77
CA ILE A 111 4.30 7.32 13.45
C ILE A 111 4.79 7.21 14.89
N THR A 112 3.88 7.29 15.86
CA THR A 112 4.21 7.17 17.28
C THR A 112 3.76 5.81 17.81
N GLU A 113 4.73 4.95 18.13
CA GLU A 113 4.49 3.65 18.78
C GLU A 113 5.14 3.65 20.18
N LYS A 114 4.37 3.37 21.24
CA LYS A 114 4.87 3.22 22.63
C LYS A 114 5.82 4.36 23.05
N ASP A 115 5.38 5.60 22.82
CA ASP A 115 6.12 6.84 23.11
C ASP A 115 7.41 7.06 22.29
N LYS A 116 7.64 6.27 21.24
CA LYS A 116 8.74 6.47 20.29
C LYS A 116 8.20 6.99 18.96
N GLU A 117 8.78 8.08 18.48
CA GLU A 117 8.48 8.62 17.16
C GLU A 117 9.38 7.97 16.11
N GLU A 118 8.77 7.42 15.07
CA GLU A 118 9.44 6.89 13.89
C GLU A 118 9.16 7.81 12.71
N THR A 119 10.23 8.30 12.08
CA THR A 119 10.12 9.20 10.92
C THR A 119 10.33 8.43 9.61
N TRP A 120 9.43 8.62 8.67
CA TRP A 120 9.38 7.97 7.38
C TRP A 120 9.50 8.99 6.25
N THR A 121 10.32 8.64 5.26
CA THR A 121 10.50 9.42 4.03
C THR A 121 9.67 8.78 2.92
N ARG A 122 8.88 9.58 2.20
CA ARG A 122 8.12 9.11 1.05
C ARG A 122 9.07 8.76 -0.10
N LEU A 123 8.88 7.60 -0.71
CA LEU A 123 9.60 7.14 -1.90
C LEU A 123 8.80 7.44 -3.18
N ASP A 124 7.49 7.25 -3.13
CA ASP A 124 6.54 7.65 -4.17
C ASP A 124 5.13 7.80 -3.60
N ASP A 125 4.23 8.37 -4.40
CA ASP A 125 2.83 8.68 -4.08
C ASP A 125 1.87 7.86 -4.95
N THR A 126 2.26 6.64 -5.33
CA THR A 126 1.59 5.79 -6.34
C THR A 126 1.82 6.16 -7.79
N THR A 127 2.56 7.22 -8.12
CA THR A 127 2.92 7.55 -9.53
C THR A 127 4.32 7.00 -9.92
N PRO A 128 4.54 6.56 -11.17
CA PRO A 128 3.62 6.53 -12.32
C PRO A 128 2.59 5.38 -12.29
N GLY A 129 2.85 4.29 -11.56
CA GLY A 129 1.80 3.45 -10.97
C GLY A 129 0.85 2.64 -11.84
N LYS A 130 1.20 2.27 -13.08
CA LYS A 130 0.26 1.50 -13.93
C LYS A 130 -0.26 0.21 -13.28
N LEU A 131 0.56 -0.40 -12.41
CA LEU A 131 0.22 -1.61 -11.66
C LEU A 131 0.01 -1.34 -10.16
N ALA A 132 -0.07 -0.07 -9.73
CA ALA A 132 -0.26 0.27 -8.32
C ALA A 132 -1.56 -0.37 -7.78
N GLY A 133 -1.45 -0.97 -6.60
CA GLY A 133 -2.51 -1.71 -5.93
C GLY A 133 -2.05 -3.02 -5.30
N ALA A 134 -2.98 -3.66 -4.58
CA ALA A 134 -2.81 -5.02 -4.08
C ALA A 134 -3.49 -6.03 -5.00
N TRP A 135 -2.75 -7.05 -5.40
CA TRP A 135 -3.15 -8.05 -6.39
C TRP A 135 -2.99 -9.44 -5.82
N ILE A 136 -3.93 -10.33 -6.13
CA ILE A 136 -3.89 -11.75 -5.76
C ILE A 136 -3.79 -12.57 -7.04
N ILE A 137 -2.97 -13.61 -7.04
CA ILE A 137 -2.93 -14.56 -8.16
C ILE A 137 -4.25 -15.33 -8.22
N THR A 138 -4.90 -15.30 -9.37
CA THR A 138 -6.22 -15.92 -9.62
C THR A 138 -6.21 -16.88 -10.79
N GLY A 139 -5.08 -17.02 -11.49
CA GLY A 139 -4.95 -18.01 -12.54
C GLY A 139 -3.50 -18.25 -12.95
N ARG A 140 -3.27 -19.41 -13.55
CA ARG A 140 -2.03 -19.76 -14.23
C ARG A 140 -2.34 -20.36 -15.58
N ILE A 141 -1.51 -20.07 -16.57
CA ILE A 141 -1.60 -20.68 -17.89
C ILE A 141 -0.45 -21.66 -18.04
N ASN A 142 -0.77 -22.95 -18.09
CA ASN A 142 0.19 -24.02 -18.31
C ASN A 142 -0.18 -24.71 -19.61
N ASP A 143 0.78 -24.92 -20.51
CA ASP A 143 0.56 -25.58 -21.81
C ASP A 143 -0.63 -24.99 -22.59
N GLY A 144 -0.80 -23.66 -22.51
CA GLY A 144 -1.90 -22.92 -23.15
C GLY A 144 -3.26 -23.04 -22.46
N GLN A 145 -3.38 -23.81 -21.38
CA GLN A 145 -4.62 -23.99 -20.63
C GLN A 145 -4.67 -23.12 -19.38
N LEU A 146 -5.74 -22.33 -19.26
CA LEU A 146 -6.00 -21.55 -18.06
C LEU A 146 -6.51 -22.45 -16.91
N ARG A 147 -5.72 -22.50 -15.84
CA ARG A 147 -6.15 -23.01 -14.54
C ARG A 147 -6.51 -21.85 -13.63
N LYS A 148 -7.82 -21.68 -13.37
CA LYS A 148 -8.31 -20.69 -12.40
C LYS A 148 -7.96 -21.11 -10.98
N MET A 149 -7.73 -20.10 -10.13
CA MET A 149 -7.40 -20.24 -8.72
C MET A 149 -8.37 -19.37 -7.92
N THR A 150 -9.07 -19.97 -6.97
CA THR A 150 -9.88 -19.24 -6.00
C THR A 150 -9.02 -18.95 -4.78
N PRO A 151 -8.83 -17.68 -4.40
CA PRO A 151 -8.08 -17.33 -3.20
C PRO A 151 -8.71 -17.94 -1.94
N GLY A 152 -7.90 -18.64 -1.14
CA GLY A 152 -8.28 -19.19 0.16
C GLY A 152 -7.41 -18.62 1.28
N ALA A 153 -7.22 -19.37 2.36
CA ALA A 153 -6.33 -18.97 3.46
C ALA A 153 -4.87 -18.81 2.98
N ARG A 154 -4.40 -19.76 2.16
CA ARG A 154 -3.12 -19.66 1.46
C ARG A 154 -3.24 -18.75 0.24
N LYS A 155 -2.46 -17.67 0.22
CA LYS A 155 -2.49 -16.66 -0.84
C LYS A 155 -1.07 -16.33 -1.30
N THR A 156 -0.97 -15.94 -2.57
CA THR A 156 0.17 -15.16 -3.05
C THR A 156 -0.35 -13.78 -3.44
N MET A 157 0.15 -12.76 -2.77
CA MET A 157 -0.17 -11.37 -3.04
C MET A 157 1.02 -10.69 -3.69
N LYS A 158 0.77 -9.76 -4.60
CA LYS A 158 1.73 -8.73 -4.98
C LYS A 158 1.12 -7.37 -4.69
N ILE A 159 1.85 -6.53 -3.96
CA ILE A 159 1.44 -5.16 -3.68
C ILE A 159 2.46 -4.21 -4.29
N LEU A 160 1.94 -3.23 -5.02
CA LEU A 160 2.73 -2.26 -5.76
C LEU A 160 2.27 -0.85 -5.43
N SER A 161 3.24 0.04 -5.32
CA SER A 161 3.06 1.49 -5.30
C SER A 161 3.40 2.05 -6.69
N GLY A 162 3.86 3.29 -6.78
CA GLY A 162 4.26 3.91 -8.04
C GLY A 162 5.52 3.29 -8.63
N THR A 163 6.48 2.97 -7.76
CA THR A 163 7.81 2.50 -8.15
C THR A 163 8.31 1.31 -7.33
N ARG A 164 7.64 0.97 -6.22
CA ARG A 164 8.01 -0.19 -5.38
C ARG A 164 7.03 -1.33 -5.52
N PHE A 165 7.52 -2.55 -5.41
CA PHE A 165 6.69 -3.75 -5.34
C PHE A 165 7.20 -4.72 -4.27
N GLN A 166 6.28 -5.55 -3.78
CA GLN A 166 6.60 -6.73 -3.00
C GLN A 166 5.60 -7.84 -3.34
N TRP A 167 6.10 -9.05 -3.60
CA TRP A 167 5.26 -10.24 -3.60
C TRP A 167 5.48 -11.03 -2.32
N ILE A 168 4.43 -11.68 -1.83
CA ILE A 168 4.43 -12.43 -0.58
C ILE A 168 3.53 -13.66 -0.73
N ALA A 169 4.02 -14.83 -0.32
CA ALA A 169 3.25 -16.05 -0.19
C ALA A 169 3.12 -16.43 1.29
N TYR A 170 1.88 -16.57 1.77
CA TYR A 170 1.57 -16.77 3.19
C TYR A 170 0.24 -17.53 3.36
N ASN A 171 -0.05 -17.95 4.60
CA ASN A 171 -1.34 -18.48 5.01
C ASN A 171 -1.90 -17.65 6.17
N SER A 172 -3.05 -16.99 5.97
CA SER A 172 -3.66 -16.12 6.96
C SER A 172 -4.29 -16.85 8.15
N GLU A 173 -4.57 -18.15 8.04
CA GLU A 173 -5.16 -18.95 9.12
C GLU A 173 -4.09 -19.68 9.94
N THR A 174 -3.14 -20.34 9.27
CA THR A 174 -2.06 -21.08 9.95
C THR A 174 -0.90 -20.19 10.36
N LYS A 175 -0.90 -18.91 9.95
CA LYS A 175 0.18 -17.93 10.12
C LYS A 175 1.49 -18.31 9.43
N GLU A 176 1.48 -19.29 8.54
CA GLU A 176 2.68 -19.75 7.84
C GLU A 176 3.17 -18.73 6.81
N PHE A 177 4.49 -18.55 6.77
CA PHE A 177 5.19 -17.74 5.78
C PHE A 177 5.93 -18.63 4.78
N PHE A 178 5.66 -18.43 3.49
CA PHE A 178 6.25 -19.24 2.42
C PHE A 178 7.35 -18.52 1.64
N GLY A 179 7.36 -17.18 1.60
CA GLY A 179 8.45 -16.42 1.00
C GLY A 179 8.01 -15.07 0.49
N THR A 180 8.97 -14.16 0.33
CA THR A 180 8.75 -12.84 -0.26
C THR A 180 9.97 -12.37 -1.04
N GLY A 181 9.74 -11.46 -1.97
CA GLY A 181 10.75 -10.67 -2.63
C GLY A 181 10.15 -9.35 -3.07
N GLY A 182 11.00 -8.36 -3.32
CA GLY A 182 10.56 -7.04 -3.69
C GLY A 182 11.71 -6.11 -4.01
N GLY A 183 11.36 -4.88 -4.34
CA GLY A 183 12.29 -3.83 -4.72
C GLY A 183 11.59 -2.79 -5.59
N THR A 184 12.25 -2.38 -6.67
CA THR A 184 11.71 -1.38 -7.60
C THR A 184 11.15 -2.00 -8.87
N TYR A 185 10.27 -1.29 -9.57
CA TYR A 185 9.77 -1.74 -10.86
C TYR A 185 9.48 -0.60 -11.84
N THR A 186 9.42 -0.93 -13.13
CA THR A 186 8.94 -0.06 -14.20
C THR A 186 7.85 -0.73 -15.05
N THR A 187 7.08 0.07 -15.79
CA THR A 187 5.99 -0.38 -16.67
C THR A 187 6.02 0.34 -18.02
N GLU A 188 7.06 0.07 -18.80
CA GLU A 188 7.40 0.76 -20.04
C GLU A 188 7.17 -0.14 -21.24
N ASN A 189 6.54 0.37 -22.31
CA ASN A 189 6.38 -0.36 -23.57
C ASN A 189 5.77 -1.78 -23.44
N GLY A 190 4.84 -1.98 -22.51
CA GLY A 190 4.23 -3.29 -22.25
C GLY A 190 5.10 -4.26 -21.45
N LYS A 191 6.24 -3.78 -20.93
CA LYS A 191 7.15 -4.55 -20.07
C LYS A 191 7.02 -4.13 -18.62
N TYR A 192 6.85 -5.11 -17.75
CA TYR A 192 6.92 -5.00 -16.30
C TYR A 192 8.29 -5.53 -15.89
N THR A 193 9.15 -4.64 -15.42
CA THR A 193 10.54 -4.99 -15.11
C THR A 193 10.79 -4.80 -13.63
N GLU A 194 11.15 -5.87 -12.94
CA GLU A 194 11.48 -5.88 -11.52
C GLU A 194 12.99 -5.74 -11.32
N HIS A 195 13.40 -4.92 -10.36
CA HIS A 195 14.74 -4.93 -9.78
C HIS A 195 14.64 -5.43 -8.33
N ILE A 196 15.36 -6.51 -8.02
CA ILE A 196 15.23 -7.21 -6.74
C ILE A 196 16.15 -6.57 -5.69
N ASP A 197 15.56 -5.93 -4.68
CA ASP A 197 16.29 -5.35 -3.54
C ASP A 197 16.39 -6.33 -2.36
N PHE A 198 15.42 -7.24 -2.23
CA PHE A 198 15.43 -8.27 -1.19
C PHE A 198 14.73 -9.55 -1.66
N PHE A 199 15.14 -10.69 -1.11
CA PHE A 199 14.53 -11.98 -1.38
C PHE A 199 14.72 -12.93 -0.18
N SER A 200 13.63 -13.43 0.39
CA SER A 200 13.66 -14.10 1.70
C SER A 200 14.20 -15.53 1.66
N ARG A 201 14.18 -16.18 0.50
CA ARG A 201 14.56 -17.59 0.34
C ARG A 201 15.94 -17.80 -0.28
N ASP A 202 16.48 -16.78 -0.94
CA ASP A 202 17.70 -16.87 -1.74
C ASP A 202 18.24 -15.45 -2.00
N ASN A 203 19.18 -15.01 -1.17
CA ASN A 203 19.77 -13.68 -1.29
C ASN A 203 20.64 -13.49 -2.54
N SER A 204 21.06 -14.57 -3.22
CA SER A 204 21.78 -14.48 -4.48
C SER A 204 20.95 -13.85 -5.61
N ARG A 205 19.65 -13.66 -5.40
CA ARG A 205 18.73 -12.99 -6.34
C ARG A 205 18.73 -11.48 -6.22
N VAL A 206 19.30 -10.91 -5.15
CA VAL A 206 19.37 -9.46 -4.98
C VAL A 206 20.27 -8.86 -6.06
N GLY A 207 19.82 -7.76 -6.66
CA GLY A 207 20.44 -7.11 -7.81
C GLY A 207 20.04 -7.68 -9.17
N MET A 208 19.28 -8.79 -9.22
CA MET A 208 18.74 -9.29 -10.48
C MET A 208 17.70 -8.33 -11.06
N GLN A 209 17.65 -8.29 -12.39
CA GLN A 209 16.58 -7.66 -13.16
C GLN A 209 15.75 -8.76 -13.83
N LEU A 210 14.44 -8.74 -13.63
CA LEU A 210 13.50 -9.69 -14.22
C LEU A 210 12.52 -8.93 -15.10
N GLU A 211 12.47 -9.26 -16.38
CA GLU A 211 11.55 -8.65 -17.33
C GLU A 211 10.39 -9.58 -17.63
N PHE A 212 9.18 -9.02 -17.63
CA PHE A 212 7.94 -9.71 -17.96
C PHE A 212 7.15 -8.90 -18.97
N ASP A 213 6.48 -9.57 -19.89
CA ASP A 213 5.37 -8.99 -20.64
C ASP A 213 4.18 -8.80 -19.69
N PHE A 214 3.51 -7.66 -19.81
CA PHE A 214 2.26 -7.43 -19.09
C PHE A 214 1.17 -6.73 -19.92
N SER A 215 -0.07 -7.10 -19.63
CA SER A 215 -1.27 -6.38 -20.07
C SER A 215 -2.28 -6.32 -18.92
N ILE A 216 -3.23 -5.38 -19.02
CA ILE A 216 -4.38 -5.32 -18.14
C ILE A 216 -5.63 -5.43 -19.01
N ASP A 217 -6.32 -6.55 -18.90
CA ASP A 217 -7.52 -6.87 -19.66
C ASP A 217 -8.68 -7.11 -18.68
N ASP A 218 -9.76 -6.34 -18.79
CA ASP A 218 -10.89 -6.37 -17.84
C ASP A 218 -10.47 -6.21 -16.36
N GLY A 219 -9.39 -5.45 -16.12
CA GLY A 219 -8.79 -5.26 -14.81
C GLY A 219 -8.16 -6.52 -14.20
N GLN A 220 -7.91 -7.54 -15.02
CA GLN A 220 -6.99 -8.64 -14.72
C GLN A 220 -5.62 -8.31 -15.30
N TRP A 221 -4.60 -8.41 -14.47
CA TRP A 221 -3.23 -8.24 -14.89
C TRP A 221 -2.67 -9.57 -15.37
N HIS A 222 -2.34 -9.64 -16.66
CA HIS A 222 -1.61 -10.74 -17.27
C HIS A 222 -0.11 -10.51 -17.10
N HIS A 223 0.59 -11.51 -16.59
CA HIS A 223 2.01 -11.44 -16.25
C HIS A 223 2.73 -12.66 -16.82
N GLN A 224 3.60 -12.44 -17.82
CA GLN A 224 4.27 -13.52 -18.54
C GLN A 224 5.76 -13.26 -18.68
N GLY A 225 6.59 -14.29 -18.49
CA GLY A 225 8.04 -14.19 -18.66
C GLY A 225 8.77 -15.36 -18.02
N LEU A 226 9.97 -15.11 -17.52
CA LEU A 226 10.78 -16.12 -16.83
C LEU A 226 10.98 -15.72 -15.36
N SER A 227 10.87 -16.71 -14.47
CA SER A 227 11.26 -16.55 -13.08
C SER A 227 12.77 -16.31 -12.94
N SER A 228 13.22 -15.93 -11.74
CA SER A 228 14.65 -15.82 -11.42
C SER A 228 15.45 -17.13 -11.55
N LYS A 229 14.76 -18.28 -11.68
CA LYS A 229 15.34 -19.60 -11.96
C LYS A 229 15.26 -20.00 -13.44
N GLY A 230 14.79 -19.12 -14.31
CA GLY A 230 14.61 -19.39 -15.74
C GLY A 230 13.37 -20.23 -16.07
N SER A 231 12.52 -20.55 -15.11
CA SER A 231 11.27 -21.28 -15.37
C SER A 231 10.19 -20.35 -15.92
N PRO A 232 9.40 -20.76 -16.93
CA PRO A 232 8.30 -19.96 -17.46
C PRO A 232 7.27 -19.58 -16.38
N ILE A 233 6.82 -18.34 -16.45
CA ILE A 233 5.72 -17.78 -15.66
C ILE A 233 4.66 -17.29 -16.65
N ASN A 234 3.43 -17.68 -16.42
CA ASN A 234 2.27 -17.10 -17.08
C ASN A 234 1.10 -17.10 -16.09
N GLU A 235 0.87 -15.94 -15.49
CA GLU A 235 0.00 -15.77 -14.33
C GLU A 235 -1.03 -14.68 -14.59
N ILE A 236 -2.21 -14.86 -14.01
CA ILE A 236 -3.29 -13.88 -14.02
C ILE A 236 -3.50 -13.40 -12.60
N TRP A 237 -3.48 -12.09 -12.43
CA TRP A 237 -3.61 -11.41 -11.15
C TRP A 237 -4.86 -10.54 -11.15
N THR A 238 -5.64 -10.61 -10.08
CA THR A 238 -6.84 -9.78 -9.90
C THR A 238 -6.63 -8.84 -8.72
N LYS A 239 -7.06 -7.57 -8.88
CA LYS A 239 -7.06 -6.62 -7.76
C LYS A 239 -7.85 -7.18 -6.59
N ARG A 240 -7.27 -7.07 -5.41
CA ARG A 240 -7.84 -7.60 -4.17
C ARG A 240 -9.24 -7.02 -3.88
N GLU A 241 -9.42 -5.73 -4.17
CA GLU A 241 -10.72 -5.04 -4.10
C GLU A 241 -11.82 -5.69 -4.95
N LYS A 242 -11.50 -6.14 -6.17
CA LYS A 242 -12.48 -6.81 -7.06
C LYS A 242 -12.91 -8.18 -6.52
N LEU A 243 -12.11 -8.78 -5.64
CA LEU A 243 -12.38 -10.07 -5.02
C LEU A 243 -13.17 -9.93 -3.70
N GLY A 244 -13.36 -8.70 -3.20
CA GLY A 244 -14.05 -8.45 -1.93
C GLY A 244 -13.30 -8.95 -0.70
N ILE A 245 -11.97 -9.09 -0.80
CA ILE A 245 -11.09 -9.56 0.28
C ILE A 245 -9.96 -8.57 0.57
#